data_AF-A0A1M6FZE1-F1
#
_entry.id   AF-A0A1M6FZE1-F1
#
_cell.length_a   1.000
_cell.length_b   1.000
_cell.length_c   1.000
_cell.angle_alpha   90.00
_cell.angle_beta   90.00
_cell.angle_gamma   90.00
#
_symmetry.space_group_name_H-M   'P 1'
#
loop_
_entity.id
_entity.type
_entity.pdbx_description
1 polymer ?
#
loop_
_entity_poly.entity_id
_entity_poly.type
_entity_poly.pdbx_seq_one_letter_code
_entity_poly.pdbx_strand_id
1 'polypeptide(L)'
;MSHSAKAFRRSAAAQIQWIASALIVVAGLTLAGVTLAGALGYLPVLTLPLQFGDTVLPQAGLLVQAGLAIFLLAIVACLPSGMRTLALETSHRDFQISMSDVAEAYRICHAADRAGVFMLSEQFDAVKERIKYMRDHPDLGHLEPDILETAAEMSYASRELAETYSDENVARARNFLAHRQEEVAIYEDRIDRALTACRDLRRQREAVGVDEDMIESRLRAMDEEFGPLLAELGYERQRGNVIALPAAPKGMAAE
;
A
#
# COMPACT_ATOMS: atom_id res chain seq x y z
N MET A 1 0.98 10.77 -22.48
CA MET A 1 0.52 12.07 -23.03
C MET A 1 -0.23 12.83 -21.93
N SER A 2 0.38 13.91 -21.45
CA SER A 2 0.00 14.67 -20.25
C SER A 2 -1.49 15.07 -20.21
N HIS A 3 -2.12 14.91 -19.03
CA HIS A 3 -3.49 15.35 -18.72
C HIS A 3 -3.75 16.81 -19.17
N SER A 4 -2.72 17.66 -19.14
CA SER A 4 -2.78 19.06 -19.54
C SER A 4 -3.11 19.24 -21.04
N ALA A 5 -2.56 18.41 -21.92
CA ALA A 5 -2.82 18.50 -23.36
C ALA A 5 -4.25 18.08 -23.73
N LYS A 6 -4.87 17.18 -22.96
CA LYS A 6 -6.27 16.76 -23.17
C LYS A 6 -7.26 17.82 -22.64
N ALA A 7 -6.95 18.45 -21.51
CA ALA A 7 -7.76 19.53 -20.94
C ALA A 7 -7.78 20.76 -21.87
N PHE A 8 -6.63 21.14 -22.42
CA PHE A 8 -6.50 22.26 -23.35
C PHE A 8 -7.28 22.05 -24.66
N ARG A 9 -7.29 20.83 -25.21
CA ARG A 9 -8.06 20.53 -26.43
C ARG A 9 -9.58 20.57 -26.21
N ARG A 10 -10.05 20.22 -25.01
CA ARG A 10 -11.47 20.28 -24.62
C ARG A 10 -11.95 21.73 -24.45
N SER A 11 -11.15 22.58 -23.80
CA SER A 11 -11.51 23.99 -23.63
C SER A 11 -11.54 24.76 -24.95
N ALA A 12 -10.59 24.49 -25.86
CA ALA A 12 -10.57 25.10 -27.18
C ALA A 12 -11.81 24.72 -28.03
N ALA A 13 -12.20 23.44 -28.02
CA ALA A 13 -13.40 22.99 -28.75
C ALA A 13 -14.69 23.61 -28.20
N ALA A 14 -14.82 23.73 -26.88
CA ALA A 14 -15.98 24.37 -26.24
C ALA A 14 -16.08 25.87 -26.59
N GLN A 15 -14.95 26.57 -26.63
CA GLN A 15 -14.90 27.98 -27.03
C GLN A 15 -15.34 28.16 -28.50
N ILE A 16 -14.85 27.31 -29.41
CA ILE A 16 -15.24 27.35 -30.82
C ILE A 16 -16.75 27.09 -30.98
N GLN A 17 -17.28 26.09 -30.28
CA GLN A 17 -18.71 25.76 -30.33
C GLN A 17 -19.58 26.93 -29.81
N TRP A 18 -19.18 27.58 -28.71
CA TRP A 18 -19.86 28.76 -28.19
C TRP A 18 -19.89 29.93 -29.18
N ILE A 19 -18.74 30.21 -29.81
CA ILE A 19 -18.63 31.28 -30.82
C ILE A 19 -19.53 30.96 -32.03
N ALA A 20 -19.52 29.71 -32.50
CA ALA A 20 -20.35 29.27 -33.62
C ALA A 20 -21.85 29.39 -33.30
N SER A 21 -22.28 28.95 -32.11
CA SER A 21 -23.67 29.07 -31.67
C SER A 21 -24.10 30.52 -31.54
N ALA A 22 -23.26 31.39 -30.96
CA ALA A 22 -23.55 32.82 -30.85
C ALA A 22 -23.70 33.48 -32.24
N LEU A 23 -22.83 33.13 -33.19
CA LEU A 23 -22.90 33.65 -34.55
C LEU A 23 -24.19 33.22 -35.26
N ILE A 24 -24.61 31.96 -35.11
CA ILE A 24 -25.87 31.44 -35.68
C ILE A 24 -27.09 32.16 -35.08
N VAL A 25 -27.10 32.39 -33.77
CA VAL A 25 -28.18 33.12 -33.09
C VAL A 25 -28.28 34.55 -33.59
N VAL A 26 -27.15 35.26 -33.68
CA VAL A 26 -27.11 36.63 -34.20
C VAL A 26 -27.59 36.66 -35.65
N ALA A 27 -27.10 35.76 -36.50
CA ALA A 27 -27.53 35.67 -37.90
C ALA A 27 -29.02 35.36 -38.07
N GLY A 28 -29.57 34.47 -37.23
CA GLY A 28 -31.00 34.15 -37.23
C GLY A 28 -31.86 35.35 -36.82
N LEU A 29 -31.47 36.05 -35.75
CA LEU A 29 -32.18 37.24 -35.27
C LEU A 29 -32.11 38.41 -36.26
N THR A 30 -30.94 38.65 -36.87
CA THR A 30 -30.79 39.71 -37.87
C THR A 30 -31.63 39.42 -39.10
N LEU A 31 -31.58 38.19 -39.63
CA LEU A 31 -32.38 37.82 -40.80
C LEU A 31 -33.88 37.87 -40.50
N ALA A 32 -34.32 37.39 -39.33
CA ALA A 32 -35.72 37.50 -38.92
C ALA A 32 -36.17 38.97 -38.80
N GLY A 33 -35.34 39.82 -38.20
CA GLY A 33 -35.59 41.26 -38.08
C GLY A 33 -35.69 41.97 -39.43
N VAL A 34 -34.74 41.71 -40.35
CA VAL A 34 -34.76 42.26 -41.72
C VAL A 34 -36.00 41.78 -42.49
N THR A 35 -36.42 40.52 -42.29
CA THR A 35 -37.62 39.96 -42.93
C THR A 35 -38.91 40.61 -42.43
N LEU A 36 -39.02 40.83 -41.11
CA LEU A 36 -40.16 41.53 -40.51
C LEU A 36 -40.20 43.01 -40.93
N ALA A 37 -39.07 43.70 -40.89
CA ALA A 37 -38.97 45.10 -41.30
C ALA A 37 -39.26 45.28 -42.80
N GLY A 38 -38.84 44.33 -43.64
CA GLY A 38 -39.18 44.30 -45.07
C GLY A 38 -40.66 44.03 -45.32
N ALA A 39 -41.28 43.11 -44.56
CA ALA A 39 -42.71 42.83 -44.66
C ALA A 39 -43.59 44.02 -44.23
N LEU A 40 -43.12 44.83 -43.27
CA LEU A 40 -43.76 46.07 -42.82
C LEU A 40 -43.45 47.29 -43.71
N GLY A 41 -42.59 47.13 -44.73
CA GLY A 41 -42.26 48.20 -45.69
C GLY A 41 -41.17 49.18 -45.23
N TYR A 42 -40.46 48.91 -44.13
CA TYR A 42 -39.37 49.76 -43.64
C TYR A 42 -38.03 49.53 -44.37
N LEU A 43 -37.83 48.34 -44.95
CA LEU A 43 -36.60 47.97 -45.67
C LEU A 43 -36.94 47.35 -47.04
N PRO A 44 -36.05 47.47 -48.06
CA PRO A 44 -36.23 46.79 -49.32
C PRO A 44 -36.15 45.26 -49.11
N VAL A 45 -37.12 44.54 -49.65
CA VAL A 45 -37.19 43.08 -49.59
C VAL A 45 -36.28 42.47 -50.66
N LEU A 46 -35.74 41.27 -50.40
CA LEU A 46 -34.98 40.52 -51.39
C LEU A 46 -35.82 40.29 -52.66
N THR A 47 -35.31 40.74 -53.81
CA THR A 47 -35.95 40.50 -55.12
C THR A 47 -35.29 39.32 -55.81
N LEU A 48 -36.04 38.25 -56.04
CA LEU A 48 -35.56 37.05 -56.74
C LEU A 48 -36.58 36.69 -57.83
N PRO A 49 -36.25 36.86 -59.12
CA PRO A 49 -37.15 36.53 -60.21
C PRO A 49 -37.19 35.00 -60.37
N LEU A 50 -38.14 34.36 -59.67
CA LEU A 50 -38.37 32.93 -59.76
C LEU A 50 -39.53 32.67 -60.73
N GLN A 51 -39.32 31.75 -61.66
CA GLN A 51 -40.33 31.33 -62.62
C GLN A 51 -40.59 29.83 -62.46
N PHE A 52 -41.86 29.44 -62.48
CA PHE A 52 -42.27 28.04 -62.50
C PHE A 52 -43.11 27.79 -63.76
N GLY A 53 -42.53 27.09 -64.74
CA GLY A 53 -43.09 27.01 -66.09
C GLY A 53 -43.19 28.39 -66.72
N ASP A 54 -44.39 28.79 -67.16
CA ASP A 54 -44.65 30.12 -67.73
C ASP A 54 -45.05 31.17 -66.68
N THR A 55 -45.24 30.78 -65.42
CA THR A 55 -45.69 31.69 -64.35
C THR A 55 -44.53 32.32 -63.60
N VAL A 56 -44.46 33.66 -63.62
CA VAL A 56 -43.50 34.42 -62.81
C VAL A 56 -44.12 34.65 -61.42
N LEU A 57 -43.40 34.28 -60.36
CA LEU A 57 -43.85 34.54 -58.99
C LEU A 57 -43.32 35.91 -58.53
N PRO A 58 -44.18 36.95 -58.42
CA PRO A 58 -43.75 38.32 -58.10
C PRO A 58 -43.19 38.46 -56.67
N GLN A 59 -43.59 37.58 -55.75
CA GLN A 59 -43.19 37.61 -54.34
C GLN A 59 -42.21 36.48 -53.95
N ALA A 60 -41.59 35.82 -54.93
CA ALA A 60 -40.71 34.69 -54.67
C ALA A 60 -39.56 35.03 -53.72
N GLY A 61 -38.97 36.22 -53.85
CA GLY A 61 -37.88 36.66 -52.97
C GLY A 61 -38.28 36.80 -51.50
N LEU A 62 -39.49 37.32 -51.22
CA LEU A 62 -40.02 37.40 -49.85
C LEU A 62 -40.27 36.00 -49.27
N LEU A 63 -40.85 35.09 -50.05
CA LEU A 63 -41.12 33.72 -49.63
C LEU A 63 -39.82 32.96 -49.31
N VAL A 64 -38.80 33.10 -50.15
CA VAL A 64 -37.47 32.49 -49.92
C VAL A 64 -36.82 33.08 -48.67
N GLN A 65 -36.87 34.41 -48.51
CA GLN A 65 -36.30 35.09 -47.35
C GLN A 65 -37.01 34.68 -46.05
N ALA A 66 -38.34 34.59 -46.05
CA ALA A 66 -39.14 34.13 -44.92
C ALA A 66 -38.88 32.65 -44.60
N GLY A 67 -38.77 31.79 -45.62
CA GLY A 67 -38.42 30.39 -45.44
C GLY A 67 -37.04 30.22 -44.79
N LEU A 68 -36.04 30.99 -45.24
CA LEU A 68 -34.68 30.97 -44.67
C LEU A 68 -34.67 31.49 -43.23
N ALA A 69 -35.46 32.52 -42.91
CA ALA A 69 -35.60 33.03 -41.55
C ALA A 69 -36.22 32.01 -40.60
N ILE A 70 -37.32 31.35 -41.02
CA ILE A 70 -37.96 30.28 -40.25
C ILE A 70 -37.01 29.11 -40.04
N PHE A 71 -36.26 28.73 -41.07
CA PHE A 71 -35.27 27.65 -40.99
C PHE A 71 -34.15 27.95 -39.98
N LEU A 72 -33.57 29.16 -40.01
CA LEU A 72 -32.57 29.57 -39.03
C LEU A 72 -33.13 29.65 -37.61
N LEU A 73 -34.35 30.13 -37.44
CA LEU A 73 -35.02 30.14 -36.13
C LEU A 73 -35.26 28.73 -35.60
N ALA A 74 -35.62 27.77 -36.47
CA ALA A 74 -35.76 26.37 -36.09
C ALA A 74 -34.42 25.76 -35.62
N ILE A 75 -33.31 26.09 -36.30
CA ILE A 75 -31.96 25.68 -35.85
C ILE A 75 -31.64 26.29 -34.49
N VAL A 76 -31.91 27.58 -34.30
CA VAL A 76 -31.69 28.28 -33.01
C VAL A 76 -32.49 27.64 -31.89
N ALA A 77 -33.75 27.26 -32.14
CA ALA A 77 -34.60 26.57 -31.16
C ALA A 77 -34.06 25.18 -30.76
N CYS A 78 -33.28 24.53 -31.63
CA CYS A 78 -32.64 23.23 -31.36
C CYS A 78 -31.29 23.33 -30.63
N LEU A 79 -30.65 24.50 -30.55
CA LEU A 79 -29.34 24.66 -29.88
C LEU A 79 -29.36 24.30 -28.38
N PRO A 80 -30.36 24.69 -27.57
CA PRO A 80 -30.37 24.42 -26.13
C PRO A 80 -30.42 22.92 -25.80
N SER A 81 -31.10 22.11 -26.62
CA SER A 81 -31.19 20.67 -26.40
C SER A 81 -29.85 19.98 -26.63
N GLY A 82 -29.13 20.36 -27.69
CA GLY A 82 -27.78 19.85 -27.97
C GLY A 82 -26.78 20.20 -26.86
N MET A 83 -26.83 21.44 -26.34
CA MET A 83 -25.99 21.85 -25.21
C MET A 83 -26.31 21.08 -23.93
N ARG A 84 -27.59 20.83 -23.66
CA ARG A 84 -28.03 20.05 -22.50
C ARG A 84 -27.54 18.60 -22.57
N THR A 85 -27.65 17.95 -23.73
CA THR A 85 -27.16 16.58 -23.91
C THR A 85 -25.65 16.50 -23.71
N LEU A 86 -24.89 17.45 -24.26
CA LEU A 86 -23.43 17.50 -24.08
C LEU A 86 -23.04 17.67 -22.61
N ALA A 87 -23.76 18.54 -21.88
CA ALA A 87 -23.55 18.75 -20.45
C ALA A 87 -23.88 17.51 -19.60
N LEU A 88 -24.90 16.74 -20.00
CA LEU A 88 -25.24 15.48 -19.35
C LEU A 88 -24.18 14.40 -19.61
N GLU A 89 -23.65 14.32 -20.83
CA GLU A 89 -22.58 13.37 -21.16
C GLU A 89 -21.26 13.69 -20.46
N THR A 90 -20.94 14.98 -20.25
CA THR A 90 -19.77 15.38 -19.45
C THR A 90 -20.00 15.12 -17.98
N SER A 91 -21.17 15.46 -17.45
CA SER A 91 -21.53 15.18 -16.05
C SER A 91 -21.54 13.69 -15.72
N HIS A 92 -22.06 12.84 -16.62
CA HIS A 92 -22.08 11.38 -16.42
C HIS A 92 -20.67 10.75 -16.51
N ARG A 93 -19.74 11.38 -17.23
CA ARG A 93 -18.35 10.93 -17.34
C ARG A 93 -17.49 11.37 -16.14
N ASP A 94 -17.81 12.51 -15.54
CA ASP A 94 -17.23 12.93 -14.25
C ASP A 94 -17.74 12.07 -13.08
N PHE A 95 -18.95 11.51 -13.18
CA PHE A 95 -19.54 10.69 -12.12
C PHE A 95 -19.00 9.25 -12.08
N GLN A 96 -18.37 8.78 -13.16
CA GLN A 96 -17.56 7.56 -13.10
C GLN A 96 -16.25 7.89 -12.39
N ILE A 97 -16.26 7.70 -11.07
CA ILE A 97 -15.09 7.62 -10.18
C ILE A 97 -13.86 7.20 -10.98
N SER A 98 -12.92 8.13 -11.19
CA SER A 98 -11.71 7.80 -11.94
C SER A 98 -10.86 6.88 -11.09
N MET A 99 -10.29 5.83 -11.68
CA MET A 99 -9.42 4.90 -10.96
C MET A 99 -8.20 5.63 -10.35
N SER A 100 -7.84 6.78 -10.89
CA SER A 100 -6.83 7.69 -10.32
C SER A 100 -7.28 8.33 -9.00
N ASP A 101 -8.53 8.78 -8.88
CA ASP A 101 -9.04 9.37 -7.63
C ASP A 101 -9.18 8.32 -6.53
N VAL A 102 -9.55 7.09 -6.91
CA VAL A 102 -9.55 5.93 -6.00
C VAL A 102 -8.14 5.57 -5.56
N ALA A 103 -7.17 5.56 -6.47
CA ALA A 103 -5.78 5.28 -6.13
C ALA A 103 -5.17 6.39 -5.24
N GLU A 104 -5.52 7.65 -5.50
CA GLU A 104 -5.12 8.81 -4.68
C GLU A 104 -5.69 8.69 -3.27
N ALA A 105 -7.00 8.45 -3.14
CA ALA A 105 -7.68 8.26 -1.86
C ALA A 105 -7.15 7.03 -1.12
N TYR A 106 -6.92 5.91 -1.81
CA TYR A 106 -6.34 4.69 -1.24
C TYR A 106 -4.93 4.95 -0.71
N ARG A 107 -4.06 5.65 -1.47
CA ARG A 107 -2.72 6.02 -0.99
C ARG A 107 -2.77 6.91 0.24
N ILE A 108 -3.66 7.90 0.27
CA ILE A 108 -3.78 8.83 1.41
C ILE A 108 -4.22 8.07 2.66
N CYS A 109 -5.25 7.22 2.55
CA CYS A 109 -5.70 6.38 3.65
C CYS A 109 -4.59 5.40 4.10
N HIS A 110 -3.90 4.77 3.16
CA HIS A 110 -2.86 3.78 3.47
C HIS A 110 -1.57 4.41 4.03
N ALA A 111 -1.27 5.66 3.66
CA ALA A 111 -0.19 6.44 4.25
C ALA A 111 -0.53 6.89 5.69
N ALA A 112 -1.79 7.29 5.95
CA ALA A 112 -2.27 7.64 7.28
C ALA A 112 -2.38 6.41 8.21
N ASP A 113 -2.74 5.25 7.67
CA ASP A 113 -2.75 3.96 8.36
C ASP A 113 -1.33 3.53 8.77
N ARG A 114 -0.35 3.61 7.85
CA ARG A 114 1.07 3.39 8.19
C ARG A 114 1.65 4.39 9.19
N ALA A 115 1.10 5.59 9.26
CA ALA A 115 1.50 6.61 10.23
C ALA A 115 0.81 6.42 11.61
N GLY A 116 -0.04 5.41 11.77
CA GLY A 116 -0.73 5.11 13.03
C GLY A 116 -1.84 6.08 13.40
N VAL A 117 -2.27 6.96 12.49
CA VAL A 117 -3.28 8.00 12.74
C VAL A 117 -4.67 7.40 12.98
N PHE A 118 -4.92 6.16 12.55
CA PHE A 118 -6.19 5.44 12.74
C PHE A 118 -6.23 4.48 13.94
N MET A 119 -5.22 4.45 14.82
CA MET A 119 -5.29 3.63 16.05
C MET A 119 -6.42 4.05 17.01
N LEU A 120 -7.06 5.21 16.78
CA LEU A 120 -8.21 5.70 17.53
C LEU A 120 -9.57 5.14 17.02
N SER A 121 -9.64 4.58 15.80
CA SER A 121 -10.94 4.19 15.21
C SER A 121 -11.51 2.90 15.79
N GLU A 122 -10.66 1.93 16.14
CA GLU A 122 -11.12 0.67 16.75
C GLU A 122 -11.73 0.91 18.14
N GLN A 123 -11.12 1.80 18.92
CA GLN A 123 -11.63 2.22 20.23
C GLN A 123 -12.96 2.97 20.08
N PHE A 124 -13.05 3.88 19.10
CA PHE A 124 -14.26 4.65 18.84
C PHE A 124 -15.42 3.77 18.35
N ASP A 125 -15.16 2.83 17.43
CA ASP A 125 -16.18 1.91 16.93
C ASP A 125 -16.63 0.93 18.03
N ALA A 126 -15.72 0.43 18.87
CA ALA A 126 -16.06 -0.41 20.01
C ALA A 126 -16.91 0.32 21.06
N VAL A 127 -16.61 1.59 21.36
CA VAL A 127 -17.43 2.42 22.25
C VAL A 127 -18.81 2.67 21.63
N LYS A 128 -18.88 2.99 20.33
CA LYS A 128 -20.13 3.26 19.60
C LYS A 128 -21.04 2.03 19.51
N GLU A 129 -20.48 0.85 19.25
CA GLU A 129 -21.21 -0.42 19.29
C GLU A 129 -21.83 -0.67 20.67
N ARG A 130 -21.09 -0.33 21.73
CA ARG A 130 -21.55 -0.47 23.11
C ARG A 130 -22.65 0.52 23.48
N ILE A 131 -22.53 1.77 23.06
CA ILE A 131 -23.60 2.77 23.20
C ILE A 131 -24.87 2.28 22.49
N LYS A 132 -24.74 1.72 21.28
CA LYS A 132 -25.87 1.15 20.53
C LYS A 132 -26.51 0.00 21.31
N TYR A 133 -25.70 -0.93 21.82
CA TYR A 133 -26.17 -2.04 22.65
C TYR A 133 -26.94 -1.56 23.89
N MET A 134 -26.40 -0.58 24.63
CA MET A 134 -27.07 -0.05 25.83
C MET A 134 -28.35 0.71 25.51
N ARG A 135 -28.44 1.35 24.33
CA ARG A 135 -29.64 2.04 23.87
C ARG A 135 -30.77 1.09 23.50
N ASP A 136 -30.42 -0.06 22.92
CA ASP A 136 -31.36 -1.11 22.53
C ASP A 136 -31.75 -2.01 23.72
N HIS A 137 -31.13 -1.84 24.89
CA HIS A 137 -31.37 -2.63 26.09
C HIS A 137 -32.62 -2.14 26.85
N PRO A 138 -33.54 -3.04 27.24
CA PRO A 138 -34.85 -2.69 27.82
C PRO A 138 -34.75 -1.80 29.07
N ASP A 139 -33.72 -2.02 29.89
CA ASP A 139 -33.53 -1.29 31.15
C ASP A 139 -32.61 -0.07 31.05
N LEU A 140 -31.92 0.15 29.92
CA LEU A 140 -30.86 1.19 29.83
C LEU A 140 -31.15 2.26 28.76
N GLY A 141 -32.07 1.99 27.81
CA GLY A 141 -32.41 2.93 26.74
C GLY A 141 -33.07 4.24 27.19
N HIS A 142 -33.48 4.34 28.46
CA HIS A 142 -34.07 5.54 29.05
C HIS A 142 -33.03 6.50 29.68
N LEU A 143 -31.75 6.09 29.73
CA LEU A 143 -30.67 6.89 30.29
C LEU A 143 -30.27 8.01 29.33
N GLU A 144 -29.77 9.12 29.89
CA GLU A 144 -29.28 10.24 29.09
C GLU A 144 -28.05 9.86 28.24
N PRO A 145 -27.87 10.48 27.06
CA PRO A 145 -26.77 10.17 26.14
C PRO A 145 -25.38 10.21 26.81
N ASP A 146 -25.12 11.22 27.63
CA ASP A 146 -23.83 11.42 28.30
C ASP A 146 -23.50 10.30 29.31
N ILE A 147 -24.53 9.74 29.95
CA ILE A 147 -24.39 8.60 30.88
C ILE A 147 -24.05 7.32 30.10
N LEU A 148 -24.70 7.11 28.95
CA LEU A 148 -24.44 5.96 28.09
C LEU A 148 -23.02 6.00 27.49
N GLU A 149 -22.55 7.18 27.11
CA GLU A 149 -21.19 7.38 26.60
C GLU A 149 -20.15 7.08 27.69
N THR A 150 -20.29 7.69 28.87
CA THR A 150 -19.38 7.45 30.01
C THR A 150 -19.36 5.97 30.41
N ALA A 151 -20.52 5.31 30.45
CA ALA A 151 -20.59 3.89 30.77
C ALA A 151 -19.96 3.00 29.69
N ALA A 152 -20.12 3.35 28.41
CA ALA A 152 -19.47 2.64 27.31
C ALA A 152 -17.94 2.77 27.36
N GLU A 153 -17.42 3.96 27.64
CA GLU A 153 -15.98 4.21 27.84
C GLU A 153 -15.43 3.42 29.02
N MET A 154 -16.07 3.51 30.19
CA MET A 154 -15.64 2.77 31.39
C MET A 154 -15.72 1.26 31.19
N SER A 155 -16.72 0.78 30.45
CA SER A 155 -16.87 -0.64 30.13
C SER A 155 -15.82 -1.12 29.13
N TYR A 156 -15.36 -0.27 28.20
CA TYR A 156 -14.25 -0.56 27.30
C TYR A 156 -12.94 -0.71 28.07
N ALA A 157 -12.59 0.30 28.88
CA ALA A 157 -11.40 0.25 29.73
C ALA A 157 -11.41 -0.93 30.71
N SER A 158 -12.56 -1.24 31.31
CA SER A 158 -12.68 -2.38 32.25
C SER A 158 -12.52 -3.73 31.55
N ARG A 159 -12.98 -3.86 30.30
CA ARG A 159 -12.84 -5.09 29.51
C ARG A 159 -11.38 -5.33 29.12
N GLU A 160 -10.70 -4.30 28.65
CA GLU A 160 -9.28 -4.38 28.28
C GLU A 160 -8.42 -4.82 29.48
N LEU A 161 -8.68 -4.24 30.65
CA LEU A 161 -8.03 -4.64 31.90
C LEU A 161 -8.38 -6.08 32.30
N ALA A 162 -9.65 -6.48 32.21
CA ALA A 162 -10.07 -7.84 32.54
C ALA A 162 -9.47 -8.89 31.59
N GLU A 163 -9.30 -8.57 30.32
CA GLU A 163 -8.67 -9.46 29.34
C GLU A 163 -7.16 -9.59 29.63
N THR A 164 -6.47 -8.47 29.80
CA THR A 164 -5.03 -8.43 30.09
C THR A 164 -4.68 -9.11 31.41
N TYR A 165 -5.42 -8.80 32.46
CA TYR A 165 -5.20 -9.29 33.82
C TYR A 165 -6.15 -10.41 34.22
N SER A 166 -6.69 -11.15 33.25
CA SER A 166 -7.51 -12.32 33.56
C SER A 166 -6.71 -13.32 34.39
N ASP A 167 -7.39 -13.98 35.33
CA ASP A 167 -6.77 -14.99 36.19
C ASP A 167 -6.11 -16.10 35.35
N GLU A 168 -6.70 -16.44 34.20
CA GLU A 168 -6.14 -17.41 33.25
C GLU A 168 -4.82 -16.92 32.66
N ASN A 169 -4.74 -15.66 32.19
CA ASN A 169 -3.52 -15.10 31.62
C ASN A 169 -2.42 -14.97 32.67
N VAL A 170 -2.77 -14.55 33.89
CA VAL A 170 -1.82 -14.49 35.01
C VAL A 170 -1.32 -15.88 35.39
N ALA A 171 -2.21 -16.88 35.49
CA ALA A 171 -1.82 -18.25 35.78
C ALA A 171 -0.90 -18.83 34.69
N ARG A 172 -1.20 -18.56 33.42
CA ARG A 172 -0.38 -18.96 32.28
C ARG A 172 1.01 -18.32 32.32
N ALA A 173 1.08 -17.01 32.61
CA ALA A 173 2.35 -16.30 32.75
C ALA A 173 3.19 -16.87 33.91
N ARG A 174 2.56 -17.18 35.05
CA ARG A 174 3.24 -17.83 36.19
C ARG A 174 3.78 -19.21 35.82
N ASN A 175 3.00 -20.04 35.13
CA ASN A 175 3.44 -21.36 34.68
C ASN A 175 4.60 -21.27 33.69
N PHE A 176 4.56 -20.32 32.77
CA PHE A 176 5.68 -20.07 31.86
C PHE A 176 6.95 -19.69 32.63
N LEU A 177 6.86 -18.77 33.59
CA LEU A 177 8.02 -18.40 34.42
C LEU A 177 8.57 -19.58 35.24
N ALA A 178 7.69 -20.41 35.80
CA ALA A 178 8.11 -21.61 36.52
C ALA A 178 8.86 -22.58 35.60
N HIS A 179 8.33 -22.84 34.39
CA HIS A 179 9.01 -23.67 33.39
C HIS A 179 10.37 -23.09 32.99
N ARG A 180 10.47 -21.78 32.77
CA ARG A 180 11.74 -21.12 32.44
C ARG A 180 12.77 -21.25 33.57
N GLN A 181 12.33 -21.18 34.83
CA GLN A 181 13.22 -21.38 35.98
C GLN A 181 13.75 -22.81 36.03
N GLU A 182 12.89 -23.81 35.79
CA GLU A 182 13.31 -25.21 35.72
C GLU A 182 14.29 -25.47 34.57
N GLU A 183 14.03 -24.90 33.39
CA GLU A 183 14.95 -24.96 32.26
C GLU A 183 16.32 -24.36 32.59
N VAL A 184 16.36 -23.20 33.24
CA VAL A 184 17.63 -22.56 33.65
C VAL A 184 18.42 -23.46 34.59
N ALA A 185 17.77 -24.08 35.58
CA ALA A 185 18.44 -25.00 36.51
C ALA A 185 19.04 -26.23 35.78
N ILE A 186 18.33 -26.77 34.78
CA ILE A 186 18.83 -27.87 33.95
C ILE A 186 20.05 -27.41 33.13
N TYR A 187 20.02 -26.19 32.59
CA TYR A 187 21.15 -25.65 31.84
C TYR A 187 22.38 -25.42 32.74
N GLU A 188 22.17 -24.94 33.96
CA GLU A 188 23.24 -24.74 34.94
C GLU A 188 23.95 -26.07 35.27
N ASP A 189 23.20 -27.14 35.58
CA ASP A 189 23.78 -28.48 35.80
C ASP A 189 24.56 -28.99 34.58
N ARG A 190 24.06 -28.75 33.36
CA ARG A 190 24.76 -29.13 32.12
C ARG A 190 26.07 -28.36 31.95
N ILE A 191 26.08 -27.06 32.24
CA ILE A 191 27.27 -26.22 32.15
C ILE A 191 28.33 -26.69 33.16
N ASP A 192 27.92 -26.97 34.40
CA ASP A 192 28.84 -27.44 35.45
C ASP A 192 29.49 -28.79 35.10
N ARG A 193 28.71 -29.72 34.54
CA ARG A 193 29.24 -31.01 34.04
C ARG A 193 30.23 -30.80 32.90
N ALA A 194 29.91 -29.91 31.95
CA ALA A 194 30.80 -29.61 30.83
C ALA A 194 32.12 -28.96 31.31
N LEU A 195 32.05 -28.02 32.25
CA LEU A 195 33.23 -27.38 32.83
C LEU A 195 34.11 -28.38 33.59
N THR A 196 33.50 -29.31 34.32
CA THR A 196 34.22 -30.39 35.00
C THR A 196 34.95 -31.27 33.98
N ALA A 197 34.26 -31.70 32.93
CA ALA A 197 34.88 -32.49 31.84
C ALA A 197 36.03 -31.73 31.15
N CYS A 198 35.89 -30.42 30.91
CA CYS A 198 36.96 -29.61 30.34
C CYS A 198 38.21 -29.57 31.26
N ARG A 199 38.02 -29.45 32.57
CA ARG A 199 39.13 -29.48 33.55
C ARG A 199 39.82 -30.84 33.56
N ASP A 200 39.06 -31.93 33.52
CA ASP A 200 39.59 -33.29 33.48
C ASP A 200 40.39 -33.55 32.19
N LEU A 201 39.84 -33.16 31.04
CA LEU A 201 40.54 -33.27 29.75
C LEU A 201 41.84 -32.47 29.73
N ARG A 202 41.85 -31.28 30.33
CA ARG A 202 43.07 -30.45 30.44
C ARG A 202 44.14 -31.16 31.27
N ARG A 203 43.75 -31.74 32.41
CA ARG A 203 44.64 -32.53 33.27
C ARG A 203 45.18 -33.77 32.55
N GLN A 204 44.32 -34.49 31.83
CA GLN A 204 44.73 -35.68 31.06
C GLN A 204 45.73 -35.32 29.97
N ARG A 205 45.49 -34.22 29.24
CA ARG A 205 46.43 -33.73 28.22
C ARG A 205 47.80 -33.40 28.82
N GLU A 206 47.84 -32.74 29.97
CA GLU A 206 49.09 -32.39 30.64
C GLU A 206 49.85 -33.65 31.09
N ALA A 207 49.15 -34.63 31.66
CA ALA A 207 49.74 -35.92 32.03
C ALA A 207 50.32 -36.66 30.83
N VAL A 208 49.58 -36.72 29.71
CA VAL A 208 50.06 -37.34 28.47
C VAL A 208 51.31 -36.64 27.94
N GLY A 209 51.37 -35.30 28.00
CA GLY A 209 52.58 -34.57 27.58
C GLY A 209 53.82 -34.93 28.42
N VAL A 210 53.66 -35.07 29.74
CA VAL A 210 54.75 -35.51 30.62
C VAL A 210 55.18 -36.95 30.31
N ASP A 211 54.22 -37.84 30.05
CA ASP A 211 54.51 -39.22 29.67
C ASP A 211 55.23 -39.31 28.31
N GLU A 212 54.84 -38.49 27.32
CA GLU A 212 55.50 -38.37 26.02
C GLU A 212 56.95 -37.88 26.17
N ASP A 213 57.19 -36.83 26.97
CA ASP A 213 58.53 -36.30 27.25
C ASP A 213 59.43 -37.36 27.91
N MET A 214 58.87 -38.14 28.86
CA MET A 214 59.58 -39.24 29.50
C MET A 214 59.92 -40.36 28.50
N ILE A 215 58.98 -40.74 27.62
CA ILE A 215 59.21 -41.74 26.57
C ILE A 215 60.30 -41.27 25.62
N GLU A 216 60.29 -40.01 25.20
CA GLU A 216 61.32 -39.46 24.34
C GLU A 216 62.71 -39.50 25.00
N SER A 217 62.80 -39.13 26.28
CA SER A 217 64.04 -39.23 27.04
C SER A 217 64.56 -40.67 27.14
N ARG A 218 63.68 -41.65 27.38
CA ARG A 218 64.05 -43.07 27.41
C ARG A 218 64.51 -43.58 26.05
N LEU A 219 63.84 -43.20 24.97
CA LEU A 219 64.25 -43.56 23.61
C LEU A 219 65.62 -42.98 23.28
N ARG A 220 65.89 -41.72 23.64
CA ARG A 220 67.21 -41.10 23.46
C ARG A 220 68.30 -41.82 24.26
N ALA A 221 68.05 -42.13 25.52
CA ALA A 221 69.01 -42.88 26.35
C ALA A 221 69.28 -44.28 25.78
N MET A 222 68.23 -44.98 25.34
CA MET A 222 68.36 -46.29 24.68
C MET A 222 69.18 -46.17 23.38
N ASP A 223 68.98 -45.12 22.60
CA ASP A 223 69.75 -44.86 21.38
C ASP A 223 71.23 -44.58 21.67
N GLU A 224 71.52 -43.82 22.73
CA GLU A 224 72.89 -43.52 23.16
C GLU A 224 73.61 -44.77 23.70
N GLU A 225 72.90 -45.66 24.41
CA GLU A 225 73.46 -46.89 24.98
C GLU A 225 73.65 -47.99 23.92
N PHE A 226 72.61 -48.29 23.12
CA PHE A 226 72.65 -49.38 22.16
C PHE A 226 73.20 -48.99 20.79
N GLY A 227 73.16 -47.71 20.42
CA GLY A 227 73.63 -47.22 19.11
C GLY A 227 75.07 -47.62 18.80
N PRO A 228 76.05 -47.35 19.69
CA PRO A 228 77.44 -47.75 19.51
C PRO A 228 77.61 -49.27 19.43
N LEU A 229 76.93 -50.03 20.31
CA LEU A 229 77.00 -51.50 20.33
C LEU A 229 76.48 -52.13 19.04
N LEU A 230 75.37 -51.62 18.51
CA LEU A 230 74.80 -52.11 17.25
C LEU A 230 75.69 -51.75 16.05
N ALA A 231 76.28 -50.56 16.05
CA ALA A 231 77.22 -50.13 15.02
C ALA A 231 78.49 -51.01 15.00
N GLU A 232 79.05 -51.36 16.17
CA GLU A 232 80.18 -52.30 16.28
C GLU A 232 79.84 -53.70 15.74
N LEU A 233 78.59 -54.13 15.87
CA LEU A 233 78.09 -55.40 15.35
C LEU A 233 77.70 -55.37 13.85
N GLY A 234 77.91 -54.23 13.17
CA GLY A 234 77.64 -54.07 11.74
C GLY A 234 76.18 -53.76 11.39
N TYR A 235 75.34 -53.39 12.36
CA TYR A 235 73.95 -52.97 12.13
C TYR A 235 73.86 -51.44 12.08
N GLU A 236 73.49 -50.88 10.92
CA GLU A 236 73.13 -49.46 10.81
C GLU A 236 71.63 -49.25 11.01
N ARG A 237 71.28 -48.31 11.89
CA ARG A 237 69.88 -47.95 12.12
C ARG A 237 69.35 -47.09 10.97
N GLN A 238 68.43 -47.65 10.19
CA GLN A 238 67.65 -46.86 9.24
C GLN A 238 66.61 -46.05 10.00
N ARG A 239 66.80 -44.72 10.11
CA ARG A 239 65.77 -43.79 10.62
C ARG A 239 64.62 -43.71 9.61
N GLY A 240 63.84 -44.78 9.50
CA GLY A 240 62.56 -44.77 8.82
C GLY A 240 61.58 -43.92 9.61
N ASN A 241 60.93 -42.98 8.94
CA ASN A 241 59.88 -42.13 9.50
C ASN A 241 58.72 -43.02 9.98
N VAL A 242 58.73 -43.47 11.22
CA VAL A 242 57.65 -44.27 11.79
C VAL A 242 56.50 -43.32 12.09
N ILE A 243 55.50 -43.37 11.20
CA ILE A 243 54.11 -42.87 11.33
C ILE A 243 54.00 -41.56 12.11
N ALA A 244 53.95 -40.44 11.39
CA ALA A 244 53.50 -39.18 11.97
C ALA A 244 52.13 -39.40 12.64
N LEU A 245 52.06 -39.26 13.97
CA LEU A 245 50.79 -39.11 14.67
C LEU A 245 49.99 -38.02 13.96
N PRO A 246 48.71 -38.25 13.59
CA PRO A 246 47.91 -37.23 12.94
C PRO A 246 47.90 -35.99 13.83
N ALA A 247 48.46 -34.89 13.31
CA ALA A 247 48.45 -33.61 13.99
C ALA A 247 47.00 -33.28 14.38
N ALA A 248 46.80 -32.88 15.63
CA ALA A 248 45.52 -32.44 16.14
C ALA A 248 44.84 -31.47 15.14
N PRO A 249 43.54 -31.63 14.83
CA PRO A 249 42.88 -30.77 13.88
C PRO A 249 42.96 -29.32 14.35
N LYS A 250 43.75 -28.51 13.62
CA LYS A 250 43.72 -27.05 13.72
C LYS A 250 42.39 -26.57 13.16
N GLY A 251 41.41 -26.42 14.03
CA GLY A 251 40.06 -26.02 13.61
C GLY A 251 39.11 -25.82 14.78
N MET A 252 39.51 -25.05 15.79
CA MET A 252 38.60 -24.40 16.73
C MET A 252 39.28 -23.14 17.30
N ALA A 253 39.71 -22.27 16.39
CA ALA A 253 39.68 -20.83 16.66
C ALA A 253 38.34 -20.36 16.10
N ALA A 254 37.32 -20.33 16.96
CA ALA A 254 36.05 -19.70 16.67
C ALA A 254 36.10 -18.30 17.29
N GLU A 255 36.01 -17.33 16.39
CA GLU A 255 35.36 -16.04 16.55
C GLU A 255 33.94 -16.20 17.15
#